data_AF-A0AAN7D352-F1
#
_entry.id   AF-A0AAN7D352-F1
#
_cell.length_a   1.000
_cell.length_b   1.000
_cell.length_c   1.000
_cell.angle_alpha   90.00
_cell.angle_beta   90.00
_cell.angle_gamma   90.00
#
_symmetry.space_group_name_H-M   'P 1'
#
loop_
_entity.id
_entity.type
_entity.pdbx_description
1 polymer ?
#
loop_
_entity_poly.entity_id
_entity_poly.type
_entity_poly.pdbx_seq_one_letter_code
_entity_poly.pdbx_strand_id
1 'polypeptide(L)'
;MISSHFDLDSQQFHLVPATTTGYKSLPSYHVPPKPPSVLSSAKWKRLWSLRIPLNARNAWFRILHNKVATRDILHERQPHIHHPFYKICHSSTESLEHFLFACPHKRSFWSSALSTSMPPPLISQNSYQNFQKFLLSEHNPSRQDHSIYLDLSAYQVFACMLQTIWYHHYQFTFQDKPFLPSLLLSSLRSSLNTLHFQETLDQSS
;
A
#
# COMPACT_ATOMS: atom_id res chain seq x y z
N MET A 1 7.82 32.69 21.72
CA MET A 1 7.33 31.30 21.86
C MET A 1 8.12 30.65 22.99
N ILE A 2 7.44 30.12 24.01
CA ILE A 2 8.04 29.50 25.19
C ILE A 2 7.99 27.98 24.98
N SER A 3 9.10 27.27 25.21
CA SER A 3 9.16 25.81 25.08
C SER A 3 9.05 25.19 26.48
N SER A 4 8.19 24.18 26.64
CA SER A 4 8.05 23.44 27.89
C SER A 4 8.82 22.12 27.81
N HIS A 5 9.69 21.87 28.78
CA HIS A 5 10.31 20.55 28.99
C HIS A 5 9.73 19.91 30.25
N PHE A 6 9.38 18.63 30.17
CA PHE A 6 8.87 17.86 31.30
C PHE A 6 10.03 17.17 32.02
N ASP A 7 10.26 17.53 33.29
CA ASP A 7 11.24 16.85 34.12
C ASP A 7 10.60 15.63 34.79
N LEU A 8 11.16 14.45 34.55
CA LEU A 8 10.65 13.19 35.10
C LEU A 8 10.92 13.06 36.60
N ASP A 9 12.03 13.62 37.10
CA ASP A 9 12.42 13.48 38.50
C ASP A 9 11.58 14.41 39.39
N SER A 10 11.24 15.58 38.87
CA SER A 10 10.48 16.61 39.58
C SER A 10 8.96 16.57 39.27
N GLN A 11 8.55 15.81 38.24
CA GLN A 11 7.18 15.79 37.69
C GLN A 11 6.58 17.20 37.44
N GLN A 12 7.42 18.15 37.03
CA GLN A 12 7.02 19.53 36.79
C GLN A 12 7.38 19.97 35.36
N PHE A 13 6.55 20.86 34.81
CA PHE A 13 6.80 21.50 33.54
C PHE A 13 7.60 22.79 33.78
N HIS A 14 8.84 22.81 33.33
CA HIS A 14 9.65 24.02 33.37
C HIS A 14 9.54 24.78 32.04
N LEU A 15 9.19 26.05 32.14
CA LEU A 15 9.16 26.98 31.00
C LEU A 15 10.58 27.44 30.72
N VAL A 16 11.13 27.02 29.57
CA VAL A 16 12.49 27.39 29.15
C VAL A 16 12.39 28.34 27.95
N PRO A 17 13.22 29.41 27.88
CA PRO A 17 13.31 30.24 26.69
C PRO A 17 13.64 29.38 25.48
N ALA A 18 12.91 29.55 24.37
CA ALA A 18 13.19 28.82 23.14
C ALA A 18 14.58 29.19 22.62
N THR A 19 15.54 28.27 22.76
CA THR A 19 16.88 28.40 22.17
C THR A 19 16.96 27.48 20.96
N THR A 20 17.49 27.98 19.85
CA THR A 20 17.73 27.20 18.63
C THR A 20 18.91 26.22 18.76
N THR A 21 19.56 26.16 19.93
CA THR A 21 20.75 25.34 20.20
C THR A 21 20.49 24.06 20.97
N GLY A 22 19.24 23.79 21.40
CA GLY A 22 18.89 22.60 22.19
C GLY A 22 19.18 21.24 21.53
N TYR A 23 19.35 21.21 20.20
CA TYR A 23 19.76 20.00 19.49
C TYR A 23 21.21 19.57 19.78
N LYS A 24 22.07 20.48 20.28
CA LYS A 24 23.48 20.22 20.62
C LYS A 24 23.64 19.50 21.96
N SER A 25 22.62 19.53 22.82
CA SER A 25 22.58 18.85 24.12
C SER A 25 21.88 17.50 24.06
N LEU A 26 21.48 17.04 22.87
CA LEU A 26 20.98 15.67 22.72
C LEU A 26 22.15 14.71 23.01
N PRO A 27 21.96 13.73 23.91
CA PRO A 27 22.91 12.64 24.09
C PRO A 27 23.27 12.06 22.72
N SER A 28 24.52 11.63 22.52
CA SER A 28 24.93 10.90 21.32
C SER A 28 24.13 9.60 21.25
N TYR A 29 22.94 9.67 20.66
CA TYR A 29 22.10 8.52 20.43
C TYR A 29 22.86 7.60 19.50
N HIS A 30 23.08 6.37 19.96
CA HIS A 30 23.52 5.28 19.09
C HIS A 30 22.52 5.19 17.94
N VAL A 31 22.91 5.66 16.74
CA VAL A 31 22.03 5.60 15.58
C VAL A 31 21.73 4.13 15.35
N PRO A 32 20.48 3.68 15.51
CA PRO A 32 20.17 2.29 15.25
C PRO A 32 20.54 1.97 13.80
N PRO A 33 21.12 0.79 13.53
CA PRO A 33 21.54 0.44 12.19
C PRO A 33 20.36 0.62 11.23
N LYS A 34 20.61 1.32 10.12
CA LYS A 34 19.59 1.57 9.11
C LYS A 34 19.03 0.22 8.66
N PRO A 35 17.71 -0.02 8.76
CA PRO A 35 17.15 -1.28 8.31
C PRO A 35 17.46 -1.47 6.82
N PRO A 36 17.68 -2.73 6.38
CA PRO A 36 17.95 -3.00 4.98
C PRO A 36 16.81 -2.48 4.11
N SER A 37 17.16 -1.95 2.93
CA SER A 37 16.16 -1.50 1.97
C SER A 37 15.35 -2.69 1.47
N VAL A 38 14.02 -2.55 1.46
CA VAL A 38 13.07 -3.59 1.01
C VAL A 38 13.29 -3.95 -0.47
N LEU A 39 13.69 -2.97 -1.28
CA LEU A 39 14.03 -3.15 -2.70
C LEU A 39 15.45 -2.67 -2.98
N SER A 40 16.07 -3.24 -4.02
CA SER A 40 17.32 -2.70 -4.57
C SER A 40 17.10 -1.33 -5.22
N SER A 41 18.16 -0.54 -5.37
CA SER A 41 18.09 0.78 -6.01
C SER A 41 17.48 0.74 -7.42
N ALA A 42 17.78 -0.31 -8.19
CA ALA A 42 17.21 -0.51 -9.53
C ALA A 42 15.70 -0.77 -9.49
N LYS A 43 15.23 -1.60 -8.55
CA LYS A 43 13.81 -1.90 -8.34
C LYS A 43 13.04 -0.65 -7.86
N TRP A 44 13.64 0.14 -6.96
CA TRP A 44 13.07 1.44 -6.58
C TRP A 44 12.96 2.39 -7.77
N LYS A 45 14.03 2.55 -8.55
CA LYS A 45 14.02 3.40 -9.75
C LYS A 45 12.90 3.00 -10.70
N ARG A 46 12.69 1.69 -10.91
CA ARG A 46 11.59 1.16 -11.73
C ARG A 46 10.22 1.55 -11.17
N LEU A 47 9.98 1.33 -9.87
CA LEU A 47 8.71 1.69 -9.24
C LEU A 47 8.41 3.19 -9.36
N TRP A 48 9.43 4.04 -9.15
CA TRP A 48 9.28 5.50 -9.27
C TRP A 48 9.11 5.97 -10.71
N SER A 49 9.64 5.25 -11.70
CA SER A 49 9.43 5.56 -13.12
C SER A 49 8.07 5.10 -13.66
N LEU A 50 7.31 4.27 -12.92
CA LEU A 50 5.98 3.87 -13.35
C LEU A 50 5.05 5.07 -13.41
N ARG A 51 4.40 5.28 -14.55
CA ARG A 51 3.27 6.19 -14.71
C ARG A 51 2.03 5.55 -14.11
N ILE A 52 1.77 5.84 -12.84
CA ILE A 52 0.61 5.34 -12.08
C ILE A 52 0.02 6.47 -11.24
N PRO A 53 -1.27 6.39 -10.86
CA PRO A 53 -1.87 7.36 -9.95
C PRO A 53 -1.06 7.50 -8.65
N LEU A 54 -0.96 8.73 -8.14
CA LEU A 54 -0.20 9.02 -6.92
C LEU A 54 -0.66 8.17 -5.73
N ASN A 55 -1.98 7.99 -5.59
CA ASN A 55 -2.55 7.16 -4.54
C ASN A 55 -2.08 5.71 -4.65
N ALA A 56 -2.05 5.15 -5.86
CA ALA A 56 -1.56 3.79 -6.08
C ALA A 56 -0.08 3.63 -5.71
N ARG A 57 0.74 4.64 -6.07
CA ARG A 57 2.15 4.66 -5.67
C ARG A 57 2.31 4.74 -4.15
N ASN A 58 1.53 5.60 -3.49
CA ASN A 58 1.54 5.75 -2.03
C ASN A 58 1.13 4.47 -1.31
N ALA A 59 0.08 3.79 -1.78
CA ALA A 59 -0.35 2.50 -1.22
C ALA A 59 0.76 1.46 -1.37
N TRP A 60 1.34 1.31 -2.58
CA TRP A 60 2.42 0.37 -2.83
C TRP A 60 3.64 0.64 -1.94
N PHE A 61 4.07 1.90 -1.85
CA PHE A 61 5.18 2.31 -0.97
C PHE A 61 4.92 1.95 0.50
N ARG A 62 3.73 2.25 1.02
CA ARG A 62 3.37 1.93 2.41
C ARG A 62 3.36 0.43 2.67
N ILE A 63 2.88 -0.35 1.71
CA ILE A 63 2.85 -1.81 1.80
C ILE A 63 4.27 -2.37 1.86
N LEU A 64 5.18 -1.91 0.99
CA LEU A 64 6.58 -2.33 1.00
C LEU A 64 7.24 -2.07 2.35
N HIS A 65 6.93 -0.93 2.98
CA HIS A 65 7.48 -0.57 4.28
C HIS A 65 6.73 -1.16 5.49
N ASN A 66 5.76 -2.05 5.26
CA ASN A 66 4.87 -2.59 6.29
C ASN A 66 4.22 -1.48 7.15
N LYS A 67 3.82 -0.38 6.50
CA LYS A 67 3.16 0.79 7.12
C LYS A 67 1.65 0.76 6.88
N VAL A 68 1.06 -0.42 7.02
CA VAL A 68 -0.38 -0.64 6.95
C VAL A 68 -0.88 -0.81 8.38
N ALA A 69 -1.88 -0.04 8.77
CA ALA A 69 -2.52 -0.18 10.08
C ALA A 69 -3.52 -1.33 10.04
N THR A 70 -3.02 -2.56 9.96
CA THR A 70 -3.80 -3.79 10.01
C THR A 70 -4.37 -4.00 11.42
N ARG A 71 -5.49 -4.73 11.53
CA ARG A 71 -6.15 -4.92 12.84
C ARG A 71 -5.30 -5.71 13.83
N ASP A 72 -4.40 -6.58 13.38
CA ASP A 72 -3.44 -7.25 14.27
C ASP A 72 -2.52 -6.25 14.98
N ILE A 73 -1.90 -5.33 14.22
CA ILE A 73 -1.04 -4.26 14.74
C ILE A 73 -1.84 -3.28 15.61
N LEU A 74 -3.08 -2.97 15.22
CA LEU A 74 -3.94 -2.08 16.00
C LEU A 74 -4.36 -2.74 17.33
N HIS A 75 -4.71 -4.02 17.32
CA HIS A 75 -5.04 -4.78 18.52
C HIS A 75 -3.81 -4.93 19.43
N GLU A 76 -2.63 -5.23 18.89
CA GLU A 76 -1.38 -5.29 19.66
C GLU A 76 -1.11 -3.97 20.41
N ARG A 77 -1.36 -2.83 19.75
CA ARG A 77 -1.14 -1.50 20.35
C ARG A 77 -2.24 -1.06 21.30
N GLN A 78 -3.50 -1.39 21.00
CA GLN A 78 -4.67 -0.97 21.78
C GLN A 78 -5.70 -2.11 21.88
N PRO A 79 -5.45 -3.15 22.70
CA PRO A 79 -6.28 -4.35 22.74
C PRO A 79 -7.73 -4.08 23.12
N HIS A 80 -7.96 -3.12 24.03
CA HIS A 80 -9.29 -2.78 24.55
C HIS A 80 -10.16 -2.00 23.55
N ILE A 81 -9.58 -1.44 22.48
CA ILE A 81 -10.30 -0.63 21.48
C ILE A 81 -10.53 -1.43 20.19
N HIS A 82 -9.59 -2.32 19.84
CA HIS A 82 -9.56 -2.92 18.51
C HIS A 82 -9.59 -4.44 18.56
N HIS A 83 -10.70 -5.06 18.15
CA HIS A 83 -10.76 -6.51 18.00
C HIS A 83 -9.87 -7.00 16.83
N PRO A 84 -9.06 -8.08 16.95
CA PRO A 84 -8.12 -8.51 15.91
C PRO A 84 -8.79 -9.11 14.67
N PHE A 85 -10.03 -9.60 14.81
CA PHE A 85 -10.76 -10.21 13.71
C PHE A 85 -11.11 -9.24 12.59
N TYR A 86 -10.98 -9.74 11.38
CA TYR A 86 -11.25 -8.98 10.18
C TYR A 86 -12.74 -8.76 9.97
N LYS A 87 -13.13 -7.49 9.79
CA LYS A 87 -14.53 -7.08 9.71
C LYS A 87 -15.25 -7.48 8.41
N ILE A 88 -14.54 -7.79 7.31
CA ILE A 88 -15.21 -8.08 6.02
C ILE A 88 -15.56 -9.57 5.89
N CYS A 89 -14.70 -10.49 6.34
CA CYS A 89 -14.99 -11.93 6.25
C CYS A 89 -15.15 -12.64 7.60
N HIS A 90 -14.96 -11.93 8.73
CA HIS A 90 -15.16 -12.42 10.10
C HIS A 90 -14.45 -13.74 10.46
N SER A 91 -13.48 -14.19 9.66
CA SER A 91 -12.95 -15.56 9.73
C SER A 91 -11.54 -15.66 10.28
N SER A 92 -10.77 -14.57 10.31
CA SER A 92 -9.38 -14.60 10.75
C SER A 92 -8.89 -13.23 11.24
N THR A 93 -7.76 -13.24 11.94
CA THR A 93 -6.99 -12.05 12.26
C THR A 93 -6.52 -11.36 10.97
N GLU A 94 -6.67 -10.05 10.90
CA GLU A 94 -6.21 -9.30 9.72
C GLU A 94 -4.69 -9.06 9.80
N SER A 95 -3.91 -9.96 9.23
CA SER A 95 -2.50 -9.72 8.89
C SER A 95 -2.35 -8.93 7.59
N LEU A 96 -1.14 -8.47 7.25
CA LEU A 96 -0.88 -7.81 5.96
C LEU A 96 -1.28 -8.70 4.76
N GLU A 97 -0.98 -10.00 4.82
CA GLU A 97 -1.40 -10.96 3.80
C GLU A 97 -2.93 -11.02 3.69
N HIS A 98 -3.64 -11.08 4.82
CA HIS A 98 -5.10 -11.12 4.81
C HIS A 98 -5.72 -9.80 4.33
N PHE A 99 -5.13 -8.67 4.73
CA PHE A 99 -5.50 -7.32 4.29
C PHE A 99 -5.32 -7.14 2.78
N LEU A 100 -4.32 -7.75 2.15
CA LEU A 100 -4.04 -7.56 0.73
C LEU A 100 -4.61 -8.66 -0.16
N PHE A 101 -4.56 -9.91 0.30
CA PHE A 101 -4.71 -11.07 -0.57
C PHE A 101 -5.61 -12.17 0.03
N ALA A 102 -5.29 -12.72 1.21
CA ALA A 102 -5.87 -13.99 1.66
C ALA A 102 -7.36 -13.94 2.04
N CYS A 103 -7.93 -12.76 2.30
CA CYS A 103 -9.38 -12.61 2.50
C CYS A 103 -10.18 -13.17 1.30
N PRO A 104 -11.22 -14.00 1.50
CA PRO A 104 -12.03 -14.56 0.41
C PRO A 104 -12.58 -13.51 -0.57
N HIS A 105 -13.06 -12.37 -0.06
CA HIS A 105 -13.55 -11.26 -0.89
C HIS A 105 -12.44 -10.64 -1.74
N LYS A 106 -11.21 -10.54 -1.20
CA LYS A 106 -10.06 -10.02 -1.95
C LYS A 106 -9.55 -11.04 -2.95
N ARG A 107 -9.51 -12.32 -2.61
CA ARG A 107 -9.15 -13.40 -3.56
C ARG A 107 -10.13 -13.45 -4.74
N SER A 108 -11.42 -13.27 -4.48
CA SER A 108 -12.44 -13.18 -5.53
C SER A 108 -12.16 -11.98 -6.46
N PHE A 109 -11.90 -10.80 -5.90
CA PHE A 109 -11.51 -9.64 -6.70
C PHE A 109 -10.21 -9.88 -7.49
N TRP A 110 -9.15 -10.39 -6.87
CA TRP A 110 -7.89 -10.72 -7.55
C TRP A 110 -8.12 -11.67 -8.72
N SER A 111 -8.93 -12.72 -8.51
CA SER A 111 -9.28 -13.69 -9.56
C SER A 111 -9.97 -13.02 -10.74
N SER A 112 -11.01 -12.22 -10.48
CA SER A 112 -11.74 -11.51 -11.53
C SER A 112 -10.84 -10.48 -12.23
N ALA A 113 -10.11 -9.66 -11.48
CA ALA A 113 -9.24 -8.63 -12.04
C ALA A 113 -8.08 -9.21 -12.86
N LEU A 114 -7.49 -10.33 -12.44
CA LEU A 114 -6.49 -11.05 -13.24
C LEU A 114 -7.10 -11.54 -14.55
N SER A 115 -8.30 -12.14 -14.51
CA SER A 115 -8.96 -12.63 -15.72
C SER A 115 -9.41 -11.52 -16.70
N THR A 116 -9.75 -10.33 -16.20
CA THR A 116 -10.30 -9.25 -17.03
C THR A 116 -9.30 -8.20 -17.45
N SER A 117 -8.18 -8.07 -16.72
CA SER A 117 -7.30 -6.90 -16.82
C SER A 117 -5.82 -7.25 -16.90
N MET A 118 -5.44 -8.52 -16.87
CA MET A 118 -4.04 -8.93 -17.00
C MET A 118 -3.87 -9.88 -18.19
N PRO A 119 -2.70 -9.88 -18.85
CA PRO A 119 -2.46 -10.75 -19.99
C PRO A 119 -2.54 -12.24 -19.59
N PRO A 120 -2.95 -13.13 -20.52
CA PRO A 120 -3.20 -14.56 -20.25
C PRO A 120 -2.15 -15.33 -19.44
N PRO A 121 -0.83 -15.18 -19.63
CA PRO A 121 0.15 -15.95 -18.86
C PRO A 121 0.15 -15.63 -17.35
N LEU A 122 -0.46 -14.53 -16.93
CA LEU A 122 -0.54 -14.11 -15.53
C LEU A 122 -1.84 -14.59 -14.84
N ILE A 123 -2.83 -15.07 -15.59
CA ILE A 123 -4.14 -15.50 -15.07
C ILE A 123 -4.00 -16.77 -14.20
N SER A 124 -3.14 -17.71 -14.60
CA SER A 124 -2.89 -18.96 -13.85
C SER A 124 -2.09 -18.76 -12.56
N GLN A 125 -1.72 -17.51 -12.24
CA GLN A 125 -0.80 -17.18 -11.17
C GLN A 125 -1.48 -16.41 -10.01
N ASN A 126 -2.77 -16.69 -9.73
CA ASN A 126 -3.48 -16.09 -8.58
C ASN A 126 -3.04 -16.71 -7.23
N SER A 127 -1.76 -16.56 -6.89
CA SER A 127 -1.16 -17.02 -5.63
C SER A 127 -0.50 -15.86 -4.89
N TYR A 128 -0.40 -15.99 -3.56
CA TYR A 128 0.26 -14.96 -2.74
C TYR A 128 1.74 -14.80 -3.10
N GLN A 129 2.42 -15.91 -3.45
CA GLN A 129 3.79 -15.87 -3.94
C GLN A 129 3.94 -15.02 -5.21
N ASN A 130 2.99 -15.12 -6.14
CA ASN A 130 3.01 -14.30 -7.34
C ASN A 130 2.71 -12.83 -7.02
N PHE A 131 1.74 -12.59 -6.13
CA PHE A 131 1.48 -11.25 -5.60
C PHE A 131 2.76 -10.63 -5.01
N GLN A 132 3.54 -11.38 -4.23
CA GLN A 132 4.81 -10.91 -3.66
C GLN A 132 5.85 -10.61 -4.74
N LYS A 133 5.96 -11.44 -5.78
CA LYS A 133 6.86 -11.17 -6.92
C LYS A 133 6.51 -9.87 -7.64
N PHE A 134 5.22 -9.57 -7.83
CA PHE A 134 4.79 -8.27 -8.36
C PHE A 134 5.14 -7.13 -7.41
N LEU A 135 4.80 -7.28 -6.12
CA LEU A 135 5.06 -6.27 -5.10
C LEU A 135 6.56 -5.91 -5.01
N LEU A 136 7.43 -6.92 -5.12
CA LEU A 136 8.89 -6.80 -5.05
C LEU A 136 9.55 -6.48 -6.40
N SER A 137 8.76 -6.21 -7.44
CA SER A 137 9.23 -5.90 -8.79
C SER A 137 10.18 -6.97 -9.37
N GLU A 138 9.82 -8.24 -9.19
CA GLU A 138 10.61 -9.41 -9.64
C GLU A 138 10.16 -9.98 -10.98
N HIS A 139 9.00 -9.57 -11.49
CA HIS A 139 8.59 -9.91 -12.85
C HIS A 139 9.38 -9.10 -13.88
N ASN A 140 9.71 -9.76 -14.99
CA ASN A 140 10.26 -9.06 -16.14
C ASN A 140 9.24 -8.02 -16.64
N PRO A 141 9.64 -6.76 -16.82
CA PRO A 141 8.76 -5.69 -17.27
C PRO A 141 8.45 -5.79 -18.77
N SER A 142 8.65 -6.96 -19.40
CA SER A 142 8.31 -7.16 -20.80
C SER A 142 6.90 -6.63 -21.03
N ARG A 143 6.75 -5.77 -22.04
CA ARG A 143 5.46 -5.39 -22.62
C ARG A 143 4.83 -6.69 -23.12
N GLN A 144 4.22 -7.44 -22.21
CA GLN A 144 3.38 -8.55 -22.59
C GLN A 144 2.15 -7.87 -23.15
N ASP A 145 1.96 -8.00 -24.47
CA ASP A 145 0.88 -7.37 -25.22
C ASP A 145 -0.44 -7.57 -24.47
N HIS A 146 -0.87 -6.51 -23.79
CA HIS A 146 -2.12 -6.55 -23.09
C HIS A 146 -3.22 -6.40 -24.13
N SER A 147 -4.00 -7.46 -24.33
CA SER A 147 -5.07 -7.49 -25.34
C SER A 147 -6.15 -6.41 -25.19
N ILE A 148 -6.25 -5.75 -24.03
CA ILE A 148 -7.31 -4.77 -23.71
C ILE A 148 -6.72 -3.37 -23.51
N TYR A 149 -5.60 -3.24 -22.78
CA TYR A 149 -4.90 -1.96 -22.59
C TYR A 149 -3.49 -2.03 -23.17
N LEU A 150 -3.39 -1.95 -24.51
CA LEU A 150 -2.16 -2.17 -25.27
C LEU A 150 -0.95 -1.35 -24.77
N ASP A 151 -1.19 -0.17 -24.21
CA ASP A 151 -0.15 0.75 -23.71
C ASP A 151 0.23 0.53 -22.24
N LEU A 152 -0.53 -0.26 -21.47
CA LEU A 152 -0.31 -0.42 -20.04
C LEU A 152 0.54 -1.65 -19.74
N SER A 153 1.57 -1.45 -18.91
CA SER A 153 2.37 -2.53 -18.34
C SER A 153 1.60 -3.30 -17.25
N ALA A 154 1.94 -4.57 -17.05
CA ALA A 154 1.38 -5.39 -15.97
C ALA A 154 1.58 -4.76 -14.58
N TYR A 155 2.66 -3.99 -14.38
CA TYR A 155 2.90 -3.26 -13.13
C TYR A 155 1.94 -2.08 -12.92
N GLN A 156 1.52 -1.39 -13.99
CA GLN A 156 0.52 -0.33 -13.91
C GLN A 156 -0.85 -0.89 -13.54
N VAL A 157 -1.24 -2.01 -14.17
CA VAL A 157 -2.47 -2.70 -13.81
C VAL A 157 -2.43 -3.19 -12.37
N PHE A 158 -1.33 -3.86 -11.97
CA PHE A 158 -1.12 -4.32 -10.59
C PHE A 158 -1.22 -3.18 -9.58
N ALA A 159 -0.62 -2.02 -9.86
CA ALA A 159 -0.73 -0.84 -8.99
C ALA A 159 -2.18 -0.40 -8.80
N CYS A 160 -2.97 -0.39 -9.87
CA CYS A 160 -4.39 -0.01 -9.81
C CYS A 160 -5.22 -1.04 -9.05
N MET A 161 -4.94 -2.34 -9.21
CA MET A 161 -5.58 -3.41 -8.43
C MET A 161 -5.27 -3.25 -6.94
N LEU A 162 -4.00 -3.03 -6.59
CA LEU A 162 -3.55 -2.82 -5.22
C LEU A 162 -4.23 -1.59 -4.59
N GLN A 163 -4.27 -0.49 -5.34
CA GLN A 163 -4.94 0.74 -4.92
C GLN A 163 -6.44 0.54 -4.72
N THR A 164 -7.10 -0.24 -5.58
CA THR A 164 -8.54 -0.54 -5.48
C THR A 164 -8.84 -1.25 -4.16
N ILE A 165 -8.05 -2.27 -3.81
CA ILE A 165 -8.19 -2.99 -2.53
C ILE A 165 -7.93 -2.06 -1.36
N TRP A 166 -6.85 -1.29 -1.42
CA TRP A 166 -6.49 -0.32 -0.38
C TRP A 166 -7.61 0.68 -0.12
N TYR A 167 -8.10 1.32 -1.18
CA TYR A 167 -9.16 2.32 -1.11
C TYR A 167 -10.45 1.73 -0.54
N HIS A 168 -10.96 0.65 -1.13
CA HIS A 168 -12.23 0.07 -0.68
C HIS A 168 -12.15 -0.54 0.71
N HIS A 169 -10.99 -1.07 1.11
CA HIS A 169 -10.79 -1.50 2.48
C HIS A 169 -10.96 -0.33 3.45
N TYR A 170 -10.31 0.81 3.20
CA TYR A 170 -10.42 1.95 4.11
C TYR A 170 -11.76 2.67 4.04
N GLN A 171 -12.44 2.66 2.89
CA GLN A 171 -13.84 3.10 2.80
C GLN A 171 -14.76 2.20 3.65
N PHE A 172 -14.54 0.89 3.65
CA PHE A 172 -15.28 -0.02 4.52
C PHE A 172 -14.92 0.22 6.00
N THR A 173 -13.65 0.36 6.33
CA THR A 173 -13.18 0.47 7.72
C THR A 173 -13.57 1.79 8.41
N PHE A 174 -13.58 2.90 7.67
CA PHE A 174 -13.79 4.25 8.24
C PHE A 174 -15.09 4.93 7.82
N GLN A 175 -15.74 4.45 6.75
CA GLN A 175 -16.95 5.07 6.20
C GLN A 175 -18.11 4.07 6.10
N ASP A 176 -17.95 2.86 6.66
CA ASP A 176 -18.93 1.76 6.65
C ASP A 176 -19.52 1.45 5.25
N LYS A 177 -18.77 1.77 4.18
CA LYS A 177 -19.18 1.46 2.81
C LYS A 177 -18.99 -0.02 2.53
N PRO A 178 -19.94 -0.70 1.86
CA PRO A 178 -19.84 -2.13 1.65
C PRO A 178 -18.68 -2.49 0.72
N PHE A 179 -17.97 -3.57 1.06
CA PHE A 179 -16.87 -4.12 0.25
C PHE A 179 -17.43 -5.11 -0.77
N LEU A 180 -17.92 -4.60 -1.91
CA LEU A 180 -18.59 -5.40 -2.95
C LEU A 180 -17.67 -5.63 -4.17
N PRO A 181 -17.49 -6.87 -4.65
CA PRO A 181 -16.65 -7.16 -5.82
C PRO A 181 -17.00 -6.35 -7.08
N SER A 182 -18.29 -6.10 -7.33
CA SER A 182 -18.75 -5.29 -8.47
C SER A 182 -18.29 -3.83 -8.41
N LEU A 183 -18.27 -3.24 -7.21
CA LEU A 183 -17.75 -1.88 -6.99
C LEU A 183 -16.24 -1.82 -7.17
N LEU A 184 -15.53 -2.83 -6.69
CA LEU A 184 -14.08 -2.92 -6.90
C LEU A 184 -13.73 -3.05 -8.38
N LEU A 185 -14.42 -3.92 -9.12
CA LEU A 185 -14.15 -4.14 -10.54
C LEU A 185 -14.50 -2.91 -11.40
N SER A 186 -15.61 -2.23 -11.10
CA SER A 186 -15.97 -0.98 -11.80
C SER A 186 -14.97 0.14 -11.52
N SER A 187 -14.55 0.31 -10.26
CA SER A 187 -13.52 1.27 -9.85
C SER A 187 -12.17 0.98 -10.52
N LEU A 188 -11.77 -0.29 -10.60
CA LEU A 188 -10.56 -0.72 -11.30
C LEU A 188 -10.65 -0.36 -12.79
N ARG A 189 -11.73 -0.72 -13.48
CA ARG A 189 -11.93 -0.40 -14.90
C ARG A 189 -11.86 1.10 -15.16
N SER A 190 -12.53 1.91 -14.34
CA SER A 190 -12.45 3.37 -14.45
C SER A 190 -11.02 3.87 -14.29
N SER A 191 -10.27 3.33 -13.32
CA SER A 191 -8.87 3.74 -13.07
C SER A 191 -7.96 3.37 -14.25
N LEU A 192 -8.14 2.17 -14.82
CA LEU A 192 -7.37 1.70 -15.97
C LEU A 192 -7.69 2.49 -17.24
N ASN A 193 -8.97 2.80 -17.50
CA ASN A 193 -9.38 3.64 -18.64
C ASN A 193 -8.75 5.03 -18.56
N THR A 194 -8.80 5.66 -17.39
CA THR A 194 -8.16 6.97 -17.18
C THR A 194 -6.66 6.91 -17.42
N LEU A 195 -5.98 5.87 -16.90
CA LEU A 195 -4.55 5.71 -17.06
C LEU A 195 -4.16 5.43 -18.51
N HIS A 196 -4.92 4.60 -19.21
CA HIS A 196 -4.71 4.31 -20.62
C HIS A 196 -4.85 5.56 -21.48
N PHE A 197 -5.90 6.35 -21.26
CA PHE A 197 -6.11 7.61 -21.98
C PHE A 197 -4.95 8.61 -21.75
N GLN A 198 -4.44 8.70 -20.53
CA GLN A 198 -3.29 9.54 -20.20
C GLN A 198 -2.02 9.10 -20.95
N GLU A 199 -1.75 7.79 -21.03
CA GLU A 199 -0.60 7.25 -21.77
C GLU A 199 -0.71 7.49 -23.27
N THR A 200 -1.89 7.32 -23.86
CA THR A 200 -2.09 7.53 -25.30
C THR A 200 -1.86 8.99 -25.69
N LEU A 201 -2.31 9.96 -24.88
CA LEU A 201 -2.04 11.38 -25.12
C LEU A 201 -0.54 11.70 -25.08
N ASP A 202 0.17 11.21 -24.07
CA ASP A 202 1.60 11.44 -23.89
C ASP A 202 2.46 10.82 -25.02
N GLN A 203 1.99 9.76 -25.68
CA GLN A 203 2.70 9.17 -26.83
C GLN A 203 2.49 9.96 -28.14
N SER A 204 1.48 10.82 -28.21
CA SER A 204 1.13 11.61 -29.39
C SER A 204 1.73 13.01 -29.42
N SER A 205 2.42 13.42 -28.36
CA SER A 205 3.08 14.73 -28.19
C SER A 205 4.60 14.62 -28.33
#